data_AF-A0A950SG81-F1
#
_entry.id   AF-A0A950SG81-F1
#
_cell.length_a   1.000
_cell.length_b   1.000
_cell.length_c   1.000
_cell.angle_alpha   90.00
_cell.angle_beta   90.00
_cell.angle_gamma   90.00
#
_symmetry.space_group_name_H-M   'P 1'
#
loop_
_entity.id
_entity.type
_entity.pdbx_description
1 polymer ?
#
loop_
_entity_poly.entity_id
_entity_poly.type
_entity_poly.pdbx_seq_one_letter_code
_entity_poly.pdbx_strand_id
1 'polypeptide(L)'
;MTSPLSAAVVREALRDVYDPCCADRGISILDMGVVEDVRVAGGHVEVDLVLTTGWCPFVASMSAAIPDRLQGVEGVESVEVRVVWDSVWTQDRLSPMAREKLTLPLEQLIPYREARIAQQKGA
;
A
#
# COMPACT_ATOMS: atom_id res chain seq x y z
N MET A 1 32.81 -0.78 5.43
CA MET A 1 32.35 -2.07 4.84
C MET A 1 30.87 -1.88 4.55
N THR A 2 30.54 -1.38 3.36
CA THR A 2 29.15 -1.15 2.95
C THR A 2 28.50 -2.51 2.74
N SER A 3 27.47 -2.81 3.52
CA SER A 3 26.72 -4.06 3.34
C SER A 3 26.06 -4.04 1.95
N PRO A 4 25.99 -5.19 1.26
CA PRO A 4 25.33 -5.23 -0.04
C PRO A 4 23.86 -4.84 0.11
N LEU A 5 23.38 -3.98 -0.78
CA LEU A 5 21.96 -3.65 -0.89
C LEU A 5 21.17 -4.95 -1.08
N SER A 6 20.19 -5.19 -0.22
CA SER A 6 19.36 -6.39 -0.25
C SER A 6 17.89 -6.03 -0.33
N ALA A 7 17.09 -6.92 -0.91
CA ALA A 7 15.64 -6.74 -1.00
C ALA A 7 14.98 -6.57 0.39
N ALA A 8 15.55 -7.15 1.44
CA ALA A 8 15.07 -6.97 2.81
C ALA A 8 15.26 -5.52 3.30
N VAL A 9 16.41 -4.91 3.03
CA VAL A 9 16.68 -3.50 3.39
C VAL A 9 15.76 -2.57 2.62
N VAL A 10 15.56 -2.82 1.32
CA VAL A 10 14.63 -2.04 0.49
C VAL A 10 13.20 -2.15 1.03
N ARG A 11 12.73 -3.38 1.32
CA ARG A 11 11.40 -3.58 1.90
C ARG A 11 11.26 -2.86 3.24
N GLU A 12 12.28 -2.88 4.10
CA GLU A 12 12.21 -2.14 5.36
C GLU A 12 12.04 -0.63 5.13
N ALA A 13 12.79 -0.04 4.19
CA ALA A 13 12.65 1.37 3.85
C ALA A 13 11.25 1.73 3.29
N LEU A 14 10.61 0.79 2.57
CA LEU A 14 9.26 0.96 2.02
C LEU A 14 8.15 0.97 3.10
N ARG A 15 8.43 0.56 4.34
CA ARG A 15 7.44 0.69 5.44
C ARG A 15 7.08 2.14 5.75
N ASP A 16 7.96 3.08 5.45
CA ASP A 16 7.73 4.52 5.65
C ASP A 16 6.98 5.17 4.47
N VAL A 17 6.63 4.39 3.44
CA VAL A 17 5.78 4.86 2.35
C VAL A 17 4.34 4.45 2.66
N TYR A 18 3.48 5.45 2.82
CA TYR A 18 2.08 5.25 3.17
C TYR A 18 1.18 5.25 1.96
N ASP A 19 0.13 4.42 1.99
CA ASP A 19 -0.93 4.49 1.00
C ASP A 19 -1.71 5.81 1.20
N PRO A 20 -1.82 6.69 0.18
CA PRO A 20 -2.40 8.02 0.36
C PRO A 20 -3.85 8.02 0.88
N CYS A 21 -4.65 6.99 0.57
CA CYS A 21 -6.04 6.91 1.04
C CYS A 21 -6.17 6.42 2.49
N CYS A 22 -5.11 5.86 3.05
CA CYS A 22 -5.04 5.35 4.42
C CYS A 22 -3.91 5.99 5.25
N ALA A 23 -3.33 7.09 4.78
CA ALA A 23 -2.21 7.75 5.45
C ALA A 23 -2.56 8.25 6.86
N ASP A 24 -3.79 8.72 7.06
CA ASP A 24 -4.35 9.12 8.35
C ASP A 24 -4.45 7.95 9.35
N ARG A 25 -4.51 6.72 8.84
CA ARG A 25 -4.54 5.48 9.62
C ARG A 25 -3.14 4.87 9.82
N GLY A 26 -2.11 5.46 9.21
CA GLY A 26 -0.73 4.99 9.27
C GLY A 26 -0.55 3.59 8.69
N ILE A 27 -1.17 3.32 7.53
CA ILE A 27 -1.04 2.04 6.82
C ILE A 27 -0.03 2.20 5.68
N SER A 28 1.06 1.45 5.74
CA SER A 28 2.10 1.45 4.71
C SER A 28 1.66 0.74 3.44
N ILE A 29 2.35 0.98 2.32
CA ILE A 29 2.14 0.24 1.07
C ILE A 29 2.44 -1.26 1.23
N LEU A 30 3.30 -1.63 2.18
CA LEU A 30 3.56 -3.03 2.54
C LEU A 30 2.42 -3.63 3.35
N ASP A 31 1.89 -2.89 4.33
CA ASP A 31 0.75 -3.32 5.13
C ASP A 31 -0.53 -3.42 4.31
N MET A 32 -0.68 -2.55 3.31
CA MET A 32 -1.75 -2.62 2.32
C MET A 32 -1.56 -3.80 1.34
N GLY A 33 -0.36 -4.37 1.27
CA GLY A 33 -0.03 -5.46 0.36
C GLY A 33 -0.07 -5.06 -1.11
N VAL A 34 0.17 -3.79 -1.44
CA VAL A 34 0.21 -3.32 -2.84
C VAL A 34 1.55 -3.54 -3.52
N VAL A 35 2.61 -3.80 -2.75
CA VAL A 35 3.91 -4.21 -3.29
C VAL A 35 3.83 -5.70 -3.65
N GLU A 36 3.92 -6.01 -4.94
CA GLU A 36 3.95 -7.38 -5.46
C GLU A 36 5.33 -7.98 -5.27
N ASP A 37 6.36 -7.33 -5.81
CA ASP A 37 7.73 -7.80 -5.73
C ASP A 37 8.74 -6.66 -5.60
N VAL A 38 9.91 -7.00 -5.07
CA VAL A 38 11.06 -6.11 -4.92
C VAL A 38 12.31 -6.86 -5.36
N ARG A 39 12.91 -6.41 -6.47
CA ARG A 39 14.10 -7.02 -7.06
C ARG A 39 15.26 -6.06 -6.98
N VAL A 40 16.43 -6.56 -6.57
CA VAL A 40 17.65 -5.77 -6.40
C VAL A 40 18.75 -6.39 -7.24
N ALA A 41 19.36 -5.59 -8.12
CA ALA A 41 20.48 -5.98 -8.97
C ALA A 41 21.60 -4.93 -8.87
N GLY A 42 22.58 -5.19 -8.01
CA GLY A 42 23.60 -4.19 -7.68
C GLY A 42 22.96 -2.99 -6.97
N GLY A 43 23.11 -1.78 -7.53
CA GLY A 43 22.45 -0.57 -7.05
C GLY A 43 21.10 -0.26 -7.69
N HIS A 44 20.60 -1.12 -8.59
CA HIS A 44 19.31 -0.94 -9.24
C HIS A 44 18.19 -1.68 -8.48
N VAL A 45 17.10 -0.98 -8.19
CA VAL A 45 15.92 -1.53 -7.50
C VAL A 45 14.71 -1.45 -8.41
N GLU A 46 14.07 -2.59 -8.66
CA GLU A 46 12.75 -2.65 -9.30
C GLU A 46 11.68 -2.94 -8.23
N VAL A 47 10.60 -2.16 -8.21
CA VAL A 47 9.44 -2.36 -7.34
C VAL A 47 8.20 -2.53 -8.19
N ASP A 48 7.56 -3.69 -8.08
CA ASP A 48 6.30 -3.98 -8.76
C ASP A 48 5.12 -3.69 -7.82
N LEU A 49 4.15 -2.95 -8.33
CA LEU A 49 2.92 -2.59 -7.63
C LEU A 49 1.71 -3.25 -8.27
N VAL A 50 0.84 -3.80 -7.43
CA VAL A 50 -0.52 -4.20 -7.82
C VAL A 50 -1.51 -3.18 -7.29
N LEU A 51 -2.45 -2.75 -8.14
CA LEU A 51 -3.46 -1.77 -7.73
C LEU A 51 -4.63 -2.45 -7.01
N THR A 52 -5.12 -1.79 -5.95
CA THR A 52 -6.35 -2.19 -5.24
C THR A 52 -7.59 -2.09 -6.14
N THR A 53 -7.55 -1.19 -7.12
CA THR A 53 -8.59 -0.96 -8.12
C THR A 53 -7.98 -0.60 -9.47
N GLY A 54 -8.58 -1.02 -10.58
CA GLY A 54 -8.05 -0.79 -11.94
C GLY A 54 -7.89 0.69 -12.33
N TRP A 55 -8.61 1.60 -11.68
CA TRP A 55 -8.42 3.05 -11.80
C TRP A 55 -8.11 3.63 -10.42
N CYS A 56 -6.88 3.45 -9.94
CA CYS A 56 -6.45 4.06 -8.69
C CYS A 56 -5.94 5.48 -8.94
N PRO A 57 -6.62 6.55 -8.45
CA PRO A 57 -6.17 7.92 -8.65
C PRO A 57 -4.85 8.23 -7.92
N PHE A 58 -4.47 7.38 -6.95
CA PHE A 58 -3.28 7.57 -6.11
C PHE A 58 -2.02 6.89 -6.68
N VAL A 59 -2.13 6.14 -7.78
CA VAL A 59 -1.00 5.39 -8.36
C VAL A 59 0.18 6.29 -8.70
N ALA A 60 -0.07 7.47 -9.26
CA ALA A 60 0.97 8.43 -9.61
C ALA A 60 1.71 8.95 -8.37
N SER A 61 0.97 9.24 -7.29
CA SER A 61 1.56 9.70 -6.03
C SER A 61 2.39 8.60 -5.36
N MET A 62 1.91 7.36 -5.33
CA MET A 62 2.68 6.23 -4.78
C MET A 62 3.94 5.97 -5.59
N SER A 63 3.83 6.00 -6.92
CA SER A 63 4.97 5.76 -7.83
C SER A 63 6.05 6.83 -7.73
N ALA A 64 5.70 8.04 -7.28
CA ALA A 64 6.67 9.11 -6.98
C ALA A 64 7.28 8.98 -5.57
N ALA A 65 6.46 8.62 -4.57
CA ALA A 65 6.92 8.52 -3.19
C ALA A 65 7.93 7.36 -2.96
N ILE A 66 7.82 6.28 -3.74
CA ILE A 66 8.72 5.12 -3.62
C ILE A 66 10.17 5.47 -3.98
N PRO A 67 10.48 6.01 -5.19
CA PRO A 67 11.82 6.48 -5.52
C PRO A 67 12.36 7.50 -4.52
N ASP A 68 11.55 8.49 -4.14
CA ASP A 68 11.95 9.54 -3.19
C ASP A 68 12.41 8.94 -1.86
N ARG A 69 11.70 7.90 -1.37
CA ARG A 69 12.09 7.21 -0.14
C ARG A 69 13.36 6.37 -0.33
N LEU A 70 13.45 5.63 -1.42
CA LEU A 70 14.51 4.65 -1.66
C LEU A 70 15.85 5.29 -2.07
N GLN A 71 15.85 6.48 -2.65
CA GLN A 71 17.09 7.23 -2.96
C GLN A 71 17.91 7.58 -1.71
N GLY A 72 17.28 7.62 -0.53
CA GLY A 72 17.98 7.82 0.74
C GLY A 72 18.64 6.56 1.33
N VAL A 73 18.47 5.40 0.70
CA VAL A 73 19.02 4.13 1.18
C VAL A 73 20.43 3.94 0.63
N GLU A 74 21.40 3.65 1.51
CA GLU A 74 22.79 3.41 1.12
C GLU A 74 22.88 2.26 0.09
N GLY A 75 23.55 2.52 -1.03
CA GLY A 75 23.75 1.55 -2.11
C GLY A 75 22.68 1.58 -3.21
N VAL A 76 21.60 2.36 -3.07
CA VAL A 76 20.64 2.58 -4.16
C VAL A 76 21.19 3.61 -5.14
N GLU A 77 21.30 3.23 -6.41
CA GLU A 77 21.74 4.08 -7.52
C GLU A 77 20.56 4.49 -8.42
N SER A 78 19.59 3.59 -8.61
CA SER A 78 18.40 3.85 -9.42
C SER A 78 17.21 3.02 -8.96
N VAL A 79 16.01 3.57 -9.14
CA VAL A 79 14.75 2.94 -8.74
C VAL A 79 13.79 2.99 -9.91
N GLU A 80 13.22 1.85 -10.27
CA GLU A 80 12.14 1.73 -11.24
C GLU A 80 10.89 1.20 -10.56
N VAL A 81 9.76 1.87 -10.77
CA VAL A 81 8.46 1.42 -10.25
C VAL A 81 7.58 1.02 -11.42
N ARG A 82 7.05 -0.19 -11.40
CA ARG A 82 6.14 -0.72 -12.43
C ARG A 82 4.81 -1.10 -11.81
N VAL A 83 3.73 -0.85 -12.55
CA VAL A 83 2.40 -1.35 -12.18
C VAL A 83 2.14 -2.62 -12.97
N VAL A 84 1.88 -3.71 -12.27
CA VAL A 84 1.59 -5.01 -12.86
C VAL A 84 0.10 -5.30 -12.85
N TRP A 85 -0.35 -6.08 -13.84
CA TRP A 85 -1.78 -6.35 -14.11
C TRP A 85 -2.11 -7.86 -14.20
N ASP A 86 -1.11 -8.70 -13.96
CA ASP A 86 -1.20 -10.16 -13.91
C ASP A 86 -1.83 -10.66 -12.60
N SER A 87 -1.64 -9.92 -11.51
CA SER A 87 -2.20 -10.21 -10.19
C SER A 87 -3.41 -9.31 -9.87
N VAL A 88 -4.44 -9.89 -9.24
CA VAL A 88 -5.57 -9.13 -8.67
C VAL A 88 -5.32 -8.93 -7.18
N TRP A 89 -5.42 -7.67 -6.73
CA TRP A 89 -5.34 -7.37 -5.30
C TRP A 89 -6.61 -7.83 -4.57
N THR A 90 -6.44 -8.53 -3.45
CA THR A 90 -7.51 -8.94 -2.54
C THR A 90 -7.16 -8.58 -1.10
N GLN A 91 -8.17 -8.55 -0.22
CA GLN A 91 -7.99 -8.24 1.21
C GLN A 91 -7.11 -9.26 1.96
N ASP A 92 -6.79 -10.40 1.36
CA ASP A 92 -5.87 -11.40 1.92
C ASP A 92 -4.41 -10.95 1.94
N ARG A 93 -4.10 -9.89 1.21
CA ARG A 93 -2.78 -9.26 1.17
C ARG A 93 -2.54 -8.29 2.32
N LEU A 94 -3.60 -7.89 3.04
CA LEU A 94 -3.50 -6.97 4.16
C LEU A 94 -2.72 -7.59 5.31
N SER A 95 -1.84 -6.80 5.93
CA SER A 95 -1.25 -7.19 7.21
C SER A 95 -2.33 -7.30 8.30
N PRO A 96 -2.09 -8.08 9.37
CA PRO A 96 -3.06 -8.22 10.46
C PRO A 96 -3.52 -6.87 11.03
N MET A 97 -2.58 -5.93 11.22
CA MET A 97 -2.86 -4.59 11.69
C MET A 97 -3.73 -3.80 10.70
N ALA A 98 -3.40 -3.83 9.41
CA ALA A 98 -4.20 -3.12 8.40
C ALA A 98 -5.61 -3.69 8.29
N ARG A 99 -5.75 -5.02 8.33
CA ARG A 99 -7.04 -5.71 8.33
C ARG A 99 -7.90 -5.29 9.52
N GLU A 100 -7.33 -5.21 10.71
CA GLU A 100 -8.05 -4.75 11.90
C GLU A 100 -8.51 -3.29 11.74
N LYS A 101 -7.61 -2.37 11.34
CA LYS A 101 -7.91 -0.94 11.18
C LYS A 101 -8.93 -0.62 10.09
N LEU A 102 -8.97 -1.42 9.03
CA LEU A 102 -9.86 -1.21 7.87
C LEU A 102 -11.19 -1.97 7.99
N THR A 103 -11.36 -2.79 9.02
CA THR A 103 -12.62 -3.47 9.28
C THR A 103 -13.54 -2.57 10.10
N LEU A 104 -14.75 -2.32 9.57
CA LEU A 104 -15.81 -1.66 10.32
C LEU A 104 -16.72 -2.75 10.95
N PRO A 105 -16.80 -2.84 12.29
CA PRO A 105 -17.70 -3.79 12.94
C PRO A 105 -19.16 -3.53 12.57
N LEU A 106 -19.93 -4.60 12.34
CA LEU A 106 -21.34 -4.48 11.94
C LEU A 106 -22.15 -3.72 12.99
N GLU A 107 -21.81 -3.87 14.27
CA GLU A 107 -22.46 -3.21 15.39
C GLU A 107 -22.39 -1.67 15.25
N GLN A 108 -21.28 -1.15 14.73
CA GLN A 108 -21.11 0.28 14.48
C GLN A 108 -21.91 0.76 13.26
N LEU A 109 -22.26 -0.15 12.34
CA LEU A 109 -23.03 0.17 11.13
C LEU A 109 -24.54 0.09 11.33
N ILE A 110 -25.02 -0.63 12.34
CA ILE A 110 -26.45 -0.80 12.64
C ILE A 110 -27.19 0.54 12.76
N PRO A 111 -26.71 1.54 13.53
CA PRO A 111 -27.43 2.81 13.68
C PRO A 111 -27.62 3.54 12.35
N TYR A 112 -26.61 3.53 11.48
CA TYR A 112 -26.70 4.15 10.15
C TYR A 112 -27.72 3.44 9.26
N ARG A 113 -27.75 2.10 9.31
CA ARG A 113 -28.73 1.28 8.59
C ARG A 113 -30.15 1.58 9.06
N GLU A 114 -30.39 1.58 10.37
CA GLU A 114 -31.70 1.83 10.97
C GLU A 114 -32.21 3.24 10.63
N ALA A 115 -31.34 4.25 10.74
CA ALA A 115 -31.68 5.63 10.37
C ALA A 115 -32.12 5.73 8.89
N ARG A 116 -31.41 5.06 7.97
CA ARG A 116 -31.77 5.05 6.55
C ARG A 116 -33.09 4.32 6.27
N ILE A 117 -33.35 3.20 6.96
CA ILE A 117 -34.64 2.47 6.84
C ILE A 117 -35.79 3.35 7.36
N ALA A 118 -35.61 4.04 8.48
CA ALA A 118 -36.62 4.93 9.03
C ALA A 118 -36.94 6.10 8.08
N GLN A 119 -35.91 6.71 7.48
CA GLN A 119 -36.09 7.76 6.46
C GLN A 119 -36.84 7.27 5.22
N GLN A 120 -36.58 6.05 4.76
CA GLN A 120 -37.26 5.46 3.60
C GLN A 120 -38.72 5.12 3.88
N LYS A 121 -39.08 4.77 5.12
CA LYS A 121 -40.47 4.50 5.53
C LYS A 121 -41.30 5.76 5.78
N GLY A 122 -40.65 6.90 5.94
CA GLY A 122 -41.29 8.20 6.13
C GLY A 122 -41.48 9.01 4.83
N ALA A 123 -41.13 8.44 3.67
CA ALA A 123 -41.28 9.03 2.34
C ALA A 123 -42.41 8.34 1.55
#